data_AF-A0A291N4P2-F1
#
_entry.id   AF-A0A291N4P2-F1
#
_cell.length_a   1.000
_cell.length_b   1.000
_cell.length_c   1.000
_cell.angle_alpha   90.00
_cell.angle_beta   90.00
_cell.angle_gamma   90.00
#
_symmetry.space_group_name_H-M   'P 1'
#
loop_
_entity.id
_entity.type
_entity.pdbx_description
1 polymer ?
#
loop_
_entity_poly.entity_id
_entity_poly.type
_entity_poly.pdbx_seq_one_letter_code
_entity_poly.pdbx_strand_id
1 'polypeptide(L)'
;MKVFLVQLTLGLTLLGSSVVADAQAPAADAKLDRNDPNAVRCRRLEVTGSLVRKERVCKTNAEWRAISEQQNRDADDMITRSRAGMNPNG
;
A
#
# COMPACT_ATOMS: atom_id res chain seq x y z
N MET A 1 -5.27 59.35 -18.43
CA MET A 1 -6.29 59.25 -19.48
C MET A 1 -6.93 57.86 -19.37
N LYS A 2 -8.23 57.82 -19.04
CA LYS A 2 -9.02 56.60 -18.79
C LYS A 2 -9.10 55.73 -20.04
N VAL A 3 -8.81 54.44 -19.91
CA VAL A 3 -9.40 53.41 -20.78
C VAL A 3 -9.84 52.24 -19.89
N PHE A 4 -11.13 52.23 -19.59
CA PHE A 4 -11.86 51.08 -19.07
C PHE A 4 -11.99 50.05 -20.18
N LEU A 5 -11.38 48.88 -20.03
CA LEU A 5 -11.77 47.69 -20.77
C LEU A 5 -11.95 46.55 -19.78
N VAL A 6 -13.21 46.45 -19.36
CA VAL A 6 -13.85 45.32 -18.71
C VAL A 6 -13.56 44.07 -19.56
N GLN A 7 -12.67 43.20 -19.07
CA GLN A 7 -12.57 41.83 -19.55
C GLN A 7 -13.06 40.93 -18.44
N LEU A 8 -14.24 40.40 -18.70
CA LEU A 8 -15.05 39.54 -17.87
C LEU A 8 -14.47 38.12 -17.95
N THR A 9 -13.31 37.89 -17.34
CA THR A 9 -12.76 36.54 -17.19
C THR A 9 -13.32 35.94 -15.91
N LEU A 10 -14.40 35.19 -16.07
CA LEU A 10 -14.91 34.23 -15.11
C LEU A 10 -13.89 33.08 -14.97
N GLY A 11 -12.76 33.37 -14.32
CA GLY A 11 -11.72 32.42 -13.98
C GLY A 11 -11.84 32.10 -12.50
N LEU A 12 -12.62 31.07 -12.18
CA LEU A 12 -12.71 30.50 -10.83
C LEU A 12 -11.32 29.98 -10.43
N THR A 13 -10.53 30.83 -9.77
CA THR A 13 -9.26 30.45 -9.15
C THR A 13 -9.57 29.55 -7.97
N LEU A 14 -9.50 28.24 -8.19
CA LEU A 14 -9.40 27.24 -7.13
C LEU A 14 -8.07 27.47 -6.41
N LEU A 15 -8.13 28.18 -5.29
CA LEU A 15 -7.08 28.24 -4.29
C LEU A 15 -6.78 26.81 -3.85
N GLY A 16 -5.57 26.34 -4.14
CA GLY A 16 -5.08 25.04 -3.71
C GLY A 16 -4.94 25.00 -2.19
N SER A 17 -5.77 24.20 -1.53
CA SER A 17 -5.59 23.82 -0.13
C SER A 17 -4.53 22.73 -0.06
N SER A 18 -3.30 23.08 0.27
CA SER A 18 -2.29 22.12 0.72
C SER A 18 -2.70 21.60 2.09
N VAL A 19 -3.36 20.45 2.11
CA VAL A 19 -3.56 19.66 3.33
C VAL A 19 -2.18 19.14 3.78
N VAL A 20 -1.65 19.72 4.84
CA VAL A 20 -0.57 19.09 5.61
C VAL A 20 -1.18 17.90 6.33
N ALA A 21 -0.93 16.70 5.81
CA ALA A 21 -1.21 15.46 6.51
C ALA A 21 -0.21 15.37 7.68
N ASP A 22 -0.69 15.67 8.87
CA ASP A 22 0.05 15.47 10.12
C ASP A 22 0.29 13.96 10.27
N ALA A 23 1.51 13.51 10.00
CA ALA A 23 1.91 12.13 10.24
C ALA A 23 2.01 11.95 11.75
N GLN A 24 0.90 11.58 12.41
CA GLN A 24 0.91 11.14 13.80
C GLN A 24 1.93 9.99 13.94
N ALA A 25 3.05 10.28 14.59
CA ALA A 25 3.94 9.24 15.09
C ALA A 25 3.16 8.43 16.14
N PRO A 26 3.11 7.09 16.06
CA PRO A 26 2.41 6.29 17.04
C PRO A 26 3.04 6.52 18.41
N ALA A 27 2.19 6.79 19.40
CA ALA A 27 2.55 6.94 20.80
C ALA A 27 3.40 5.74 21.25
N ALA A 28 4.34 5.98 22.17
CA ALA A 28 5.22 4.95 22.70
C ALA A 28 4.39 3.90 23.48
N ASP A 29 3.94 2.87 22.76
CA ASP A 29 3.15 1.78 23.29
C ASP A 29 4.00 0.94 24.26
N ALA A 30 3.37 0.50 25.36
CA ALA A 30 3.89 -0.57 26.18
C ALA A 30 4.40 -1.71 25.29
N LYS A 31 5.58 -2.28 25.58
CA LYS A 31 6.15 -3.36 24.76
C LYS A 31 5.15 -4.52 24.68
N LEU A 32 4.43 -4.58 23.57
CA LEU A 32 3.58 -5.73 23.23
C LEU A 32 4.46 -6.98 23.16
N ASP A 33 3.89 -8.11 23.55
CA ASP A 33 4.57 -9.39 23.43
C ASP A 33 4.97 -9.63 21.96
N ARG A 34 6.09 -10.34 21.79
CA ARG A 34 6.64 -10.64 20.48
C ARG A 34 5.61 -11.32 19.56
N ASN A 35 4.71 -12.12 20.09
CA ASN A 35 3.71 -12.89 19.34
C ASN A 35 2.34 -12.23 19.26
N ASP A 36 2.15 -11.09 19.92
CA ASP A 36 0.90 -10.34 19.90
C ASP A 36 0.49 -10.04 18.45
N PRO A 37 -0.78 -10.20 18.07
CA PRO A 37 -1.25 -9.88 16.73
C PRO A 37 -0.93 -8.45 16.28
N ASN A 38 -0.95 -7.49 17.21
CA ASN A 38 -0.72 -6.08 16.94
C ASN A 38 0.76 -5.68 17.05
N ALA A 39 1.64 -6.59 17.47
CA ALA A 39 3.07 -6.30 17.52
C ALA A 39 3.63 -6.08 16.10
N VAL A 40 4.29 -4.94 15.90
CA VAL A 40 4.87 -4.56 14.62
C VAL A 40 6.17 -5.32 14.35
N ARG A 41 6.30 -5.85 13.15
CA ARG A 41 7.47 -6.54 12.63
C ARG A 41 7.92 -5.94 11.31
N CYS A 42 9.15 -5.47 11.31
CA CYS A 42 9.84 -5.02 10.10
C CYS A 42 10.59 -6.17 9.44
N ARG A 43 10.36 -6.37 8.15
CA ARG A 43 11.08 -7.32 7.30
C ARG A 43 11.79 -6.54 6.20
N ARG A 44 12.95 -7.04 5.74
CA ARG A 44 13.59 -6.54 4.51
C ARG A 44 13.16 -7.42 3.36
N LEU A 45 12.47 -6.85 2.38
CA LEU A 45 12.02 -7.52 1.18
C LEU A 45 12.94 -7.17 0.02
N GLU A 46 13.15 -8.12 -0.88
CA GLU A 46 13.91 -7.91 -2.12
C GLU A 46 12.97 -7.32 -3.17
N VAL A 47 13.46 -6.33 -3.91
CA VAL A 47 12.64 -5.65 -4.93
C VAL A 47 12.80 -6.37 -6.26
N THR A 48 11.69 -6.81 -6.85
CA THR A 48 11.68 -7.46 -8.17
C THR A 48 12.38 -6.59 -9.21
N GLY A 49 13.31 -7.19 -9.96
CA GLY A 49 14.11 -6.47 -10.97
C GLY A 49 15.38 -5.80 -10.42
N SER A 50 15.72 -5.98 -9.15
CA SER A 50 16.99 -5.52 -8.59
C SER A 50 17.61 -6.54 -7.63
N LEU A 51 18.88 -6.89 -7.85
CA LEU A 51 19.62 -7.81 -6.99
C LEU A 51 20.15 -7.15 -5.71
N VAL A 52 20.27 -5.81 -5.72
CA VAL A 52 20.91 -5.05 -4.63
C VAL A 52 19.91 -4.23 -3.82
N ARG A 53 18.76 -3.86 -4.38
CA ARG A 53 17.77 -3.04 -3.68
C ARG A 53 16.94 -3.91 -2.74
N LYS A 54 16.88 -3.48 -1.48
CA LYS A 54 16.05 -4.08 -0.43
C LYS A 54 15.18 -3.02 0.21
N GLU A 55 13.88 -3.28 0.28
CA GLU A 55 12.92 -2.40 0.93
C GLU A 55 12.65 -2.88 2.35
N ARG A 56 12.54 -1.95 3.31
CA ARG A 56 12.14 -2.28 4.68
C ARG A 56 10.64 -2.02 4.82
N VAL A 57 9.87 -3.08 5.05
CA VAL A 57 8.43 -3.01 5.25
C VAL A 57 8.10 -3.41 6.68
N CYS A 58 7.41 -2.54 7.40
CA CYS A 58 6.94 -2.78 8.77
C CYS A 58 5.43 -2.94 8.77
N LYS A 59 4.94 -4.05 9.31
CA LYS A 59 3.52 -4.37 9.46
C LYS A 59 3.29 -5.12 10.77
N THR A 60 2.07 -5.14 11.26
CA THR A 60 1.67 -5.94 12.42
C THR A 60 1.77 -7.44 12.12
N ASN A 61 1.90 -8.26 13.16
CA ASN A 61 1.88 -9.72 13.00
C ASN A 61 0.57 -10.21 12.35
N ALA A 62 -0.56 -9.58 12.65
CA ALA A 62 -1.86 -9.88 12.04
C ALA A 62 -1.85 -9.63 10.53
N GLU A 63 -1.36 -8.47 10.09
CA GLU A 63 -1.26 -8.14 8.66
C GLU A 63 -0.32 -9.10 7.93
N TRP A 64 0.81 -9.46 8.54
CA TRP A 64 1.72 -10.44 7.94
C TRP A 64 1.07 -11.81 7.76
N ARG A 65 0.23 -12.25 8.70
CA ARG A 65 -0.54 -13.50 8.56
C ARG A 65 -1.55 -13.40 7.43
N ALA A 66 -2.32 -12.30 7.38
CA ALA A 66 -3.29 -12.07 6.31
C ALA A 66 -2.65 -12.08 4.92
N ILE A 67 -1.49 -11.43 4.76
CA ILE A 67 -0.73 -11.47 3.50
C ILE A 67 -0.31 -12.91 3.16
N SER A 68 0.25 -13.64 4.12
CA SER A 68 0.68 -15.03 3.88
C SER A 68 -0.48 -15.94 3.48
N GLU A 69 -1.64 -15.79 4.12
CA GLU A 69 -2.84 -16.56 3.81
C GLU A 69 -3.37 -16.22 2.41
N GLN A 70 -3.40 -14.94 2.05
CA GLN A 70 -3.80 -14.50 0.71
C GLN A 70 -2.87 -15.07 -0.37
N GLN A 71 -1.55 -14.96 -0.18
CA GLN A 71 -0.56 -15.48 -1.13
C GLN A 71 -0.69 -17.00 -1.34
N ASN A 72 -0.97 -17.75 -0.27
CA ASN A 72 -1.20 -19.19 -0.39
C ASN A 72 -2.45 -19.50 -1.21
N ARG A 73 -3.55 -18.79 -0.96
CA ARG A 73 -4.80 -18.95 -1.74
C ARG A 73 -4.59 -18.60 -3.20
N ASP A 74 -3.87 -17.51 -3.49
CA ASP A 74 -3.57 -17.09 -4.86
C ASP A 74 -2.71 -18.14 -5.58
N ALA A 75 -1.73 -18.72 -4.90
CA ALA A 75 -0.90 -19.80 -5.44
C ALA A 75 -1.74 -21.06 -5.73
N ASP A 76 -2.61 -21.45 -4.80
CA ASP A 76 -3.51 -22.60 -4.97
C ASP A 76 -4.49 -22.40 -6.12
N ASP A 77 -5.04 -21.19 -6.29
CA ASP A 77 -5.91 -20.85 -7.42
C ASP A 77 -5.15 -20.95 -8.76
N MET A 78 -3.94 -20.39 -8.83
CA MET A 78 -3.11 -20.47 -10.04
C MET A 78 -2.84 -21.93 -10.45
N ILE A 79 -2.50 -22.80 -9.49
CA ILE A 79 -2.26 -24.21 -9.74
C ILE A 79 -3.55 -24.93 -10.16
N THR A 80 -4.65 -24.68 -9.46
CA THR A 80 -5.95 -25.30 -9.77
C THR A 80 -6.42 -24.97 -11.18
N ARG A 81 -6.35 -23.68 -11.57
CA ARG A 81 -6.71 -23.22 -12.90
C ARG A 81 -5.80 -23.81 -13.98
N SER A 82 -4.49 -23.88 -13.70
CA SER A 82 -3.53 -24.50 -14.62
C SER A 82 -3.86 -25.97 -14.88
N ARG A 83 -4.20 -26.73 -13.82
CA ARG A 83 -4.56 -28.16 -13.93
C ARG A 83 -5.85 -28.38 -14.70
N ALA A 84 -6.85 -27.52 -14.53
CA ALA A 84 -8.14 -27.65 -15.24
C ALA A 84 -7.97 -27.56 -16.77
N GLY A 85 -7.03 -26.76 -17.27
CA GLY A 85 -6.73 -26.67 -18.70
C GLY A 85 -5.85 -27.82 -19.25
N MET A 86 -5.28 -28.65 -18.36
CA MET A 86 -4.34 -29.74 -18.71
C MET A 86 -4.97 -31.12 -18.58
N ASN A 87 -6.29 -31.23 -18.37
CA ASN A 87 -7.00 -32.49 -18.50
C ASN A 87 -7.49 -32.65 -19.96
N PRO A 88 -6.81 -33.42 -20.82
CA PRO A 88 -7.25 -33.67 -22.19
C PRO A 88 -8.49 -34.58 -22.30
N ASN A 89 -8.97 -35.14 -21.18
CA ASN A 89 -10.13 -36.04 -21.11
C ASN A 89 -11.21 -35.50 -20.16
N GLY A 90 -11.46 -34.19 -20.19
CA GLY A 90 -12.69 -33.64 -19.58
C GLY A 90 -13.93 -34.37 -20.08
#